data_AF-A0AB36JLT0-F1
#
_entry.id   AF-A0AB36JLT0-F1
#
_cell.length_a   1.000
_cell.length_b   1.000
_cell.length_c   1.000
_cell.angle_alpha   90.00
_cell.angle_beta   90.00
_cell.angle_gamma   90.00
#
_symmetry.space_group_name_H-M   'P 1'
#
loop_
_entity.id
_entity.type
_entity.pdbx_description
1 polymer ?
#
loop_
_entity_poly.entity_id
_entity_poly.type
_entity_poly.pdbx_seq_one_letter_code
_entity_poly.pdbx_strand_id
1 'polypeptide(L)'
;MNIEAKVKIAVIDDGINEYLLGEPVVQQLIFNEDFTIDAYTIDSPERITHGTICAGIIKHYYPEIYMYSLKILSDTLRGNIQKLYSALEWCIQNDIQVVNISLGSHCSADLLETQRVINKVAGQGLVIVSAASNHDYITYPASFSNVIGVKREVSNTLHEGEFYLNDDIIDGIEFTAFARHHLNGKECSNSNSFAAPMITAKVCELIGKSHLTNLQQIKLMLSKMANNYRDDKHLSIYYADPDWISDILVCYVNGKCKLDNRNLCVNIHGEIVVPAESAYDAVDAALLAYKENIETLVVISRDLYPDAYVELQWIASKYNKNVVFIDNYQGKDMNEIVNNQCTNIKLWHSLFKIHNIYTLNSTPLLIEEPMVSIYIPADTDFEVILWLKGQFKNNNYNSYFASNHPIGVLYGIDYVPETNSAQTSSYFSLILNKKSYDIAIYVLYGYDISDKIETDIEIDIDIEPLNGYFQATFAVNGLCKERIINIKQIDETFIGELYNSIVYLLS
;
A
#
# COMPACT_ATOMS: atom_id res chain seq x y z
N MET A 1 -2.75 43.23 -5.27
CA MET A 1 -2.06 42.20 -4.47
C MET A 1 -2.91 40.95 -4.57
N ASN A 2 -2.45 39.93 -5.29
CA ASN A 2 -3.01 38.60 -5.10
C ASN A 2 -2.53 38.14 -3.72
N ILE A 3 -3.44 38.11 -2.74
CA ILE A 3 -3.16 37.41 -1.49
C ILE A 3 -3.21 35.93 -1.89
N GLU A 4 -2.05 35.30 -2.11
CA GLU A 4 -1.98 33.85 -2.23
C GLU A 4 -2.59 33.28 -0.94
N ALA A 5 -3.65 32.47 -1.06
CA ALA A 5 -4.28 31.86 0.09
C ALA A 5 -3.29 30.88 0.73
N LYS A 6 -2.91 31.12 1.99
CA LYS A 6 -1.99 30.24 2.73
C LYS A 6 -2.55 28.83 2.84
N VAL A 7 -1.68 27.84 2.69
CA VAL A 7 -2.05 26.42 2.76
C VAL A 7 -2.27 26.00 4.22
N LYS A 8 -3.40 25.34 4.52
CA LYS A 8 -3.66 24.75 5.84
C LYS A 8 -2.94 23.41 5.98
N ILE A 9 -2.04 23.32 6.97
CA ILE A 9 -1.24 22.13 7.25
C ILE A 9 -1.34 21.70 8.70
N ALA A 10 -1.55 20.40 8.94
CA ALA A 10 -1.42 19.80 10.26
C ALA A 10 -0.13 18.96 10.37
N VAL A 11 0.55 19.11 11.50
CA VAL A 11 1.65 18.22 11.92
C VAL A 11 1.09 17.28 12.99
N ILE A 12 1.01 15.99 12.66
CA ILE A 12 0.56 14.94 13.57
C ILE A 12 1.79 14.30 14.23
N ASP A 13 2.04 14.62 15.51
CA ASP A 13 3.29 14.26 16.19
C ASP A 13 3.18 14.30 17.74
N ASP A 14 4.27 14.59 18.45
CA ASP A 14 4.36 14.79 19.91
C ASP A 14 4.05 16.22 20.39
N GLY A 15 3.60 17.08 19.46
CA GLY A 15 3.22 18.47 19.67
C GLY A 15 4.27 19.47 19.16
N ILE A 16 3.85 20.71 18.92
CA ILE A 16 4.71 21.81 18.48
C ILE A 16 4.92 22.83 19.60
N ASN A 17 6.13 23.34 19.74
CA ASN A 17 6.47 24.48 20.60
C ASN A 17 6.54 25.77 19.77
N GLU A 18 5.47 26.58 19.82
CA GLU A 18 5.38 27.82 19.04
C GLU A 18 6.43 28.88 19.42
N TYR A 19 6.92 28.90 20.67
CA TYR A 19 7.97 29.82 21.10
C TYR A 19 9.24 29.67 20.27
N LEU A 20 9.54 28.43 19.86
CA LEU A 20 10.73 28.10 19.07
C LEU A 20 10.52 28.26 17.55
N LEU A 21 9.27 28.33 17.08
CA LEU A 21 8.93 28.62 15.69
C LEU A 21 8.92 30.12 15.37
N GLY A 22 8.81 30.97 16.40
CA GLY A 22 8.79 32.42 16.28
C GLY A 22 7.48 33.02 15.75
N GLU A 23 6.44 32.20 15.53
CA GLU A 23 5.10 32.61 15.10
C GLU A 23 4.05 31.69 15.74
N PRO A 24 2.81 32.19 15.95
CA PRO A 24 1.74 31.39 16.55
C PRO A 24 1.29 30.24 15.65
N VAL A 25 1.06 29.09 16.26
CA VAL A 25 0.35 27.97 15.63
C VAL A 25 -1.14 28.27 15.70
N VAL A 26 -1.90 27.99 14.64
CA VAL A 26 -3.33 28.34 14.57
C VAL A 26 -4.13 27.62 15.65
N GLN A 27 -3.85 26.33 15.85
CA GLN A 27 -4.45 25.54 16.91
C GLN A 27 -3.52 24.40 17.34
N GLN A 28 -3.49 24.13 18.64
CA GLN A 28 -2.72 23.07 19.26
C GLN A 28 -3.68 22.14 20.02
N LEU A 29 -3.83 20.91 19.53
CA LEU A 29 -4.78 19.91 20.03
C LEU A 29 -4.08 18.64 20.50
N ILE A 30 -4.54 18.08 21.61
CA ILE A 30 -4.11 16.78 22.13
C ILE A 30 -5.26 15.77 22.04
N PHE A 31 -4.95 14.58 21.53
CA PHE A 31 -5.88 13.46 21.44
C PHE A 31 -5.63 12.51 22.62
N ASN A 32 -6.59 12.47 23.54
CA ASN A 32 -6.48 11.70 24.78
C ASN A 32 -6.76 10.20 24.56
N GLU A 33 -6.41 9.36 25.54
CA GLU A 33 -6.67 7.91 25.48
C GLU A 33 -8.15 7.55 25.49
N ASP A 34 -9.00 8.42 26.03
CA ASP A 34 -10.46 8.29 25.98
C ASP A 34 -11.07 8.90 24.71
N PHE A 35 -10.24 9.26 23.74
CA PHE A 35 -10.59 9.87 22.45
C PHE A 35 -11.26 11.24 22.54
N THR A 36 -11.17 11.91 23.69
CA THR A 36 -11.48 13.33 23.80
C THR A 36 -10.37 14.17 23.17
N ILE A 37 -10.73 15.38 22.73
CA ILE A 37 -9.82 16.33 22.07
C ILE A 37 -9.80 17.61 22.90
N ASP A 38 -8.63 17.96 23.44
CA ASP A 38 -8.44 19.17 24.24
C ASP A 38 -7.43 20.11 23.58
N ALA A 39 -7.47 21.39 23.94
CA ALA A 39 -6.38 22.31 23.64
C ALA A 39 -5.19 22.06 24.57
N TYR A 40 -3.97 22.21 24.07
CA TYR A 40 -2.76 22.11 24.90
C TYR A 40 -1.79 23.26 24.62
N THR A 41 -0.87 23.47 25.57
CA THR A 41 0.31 24.33 25.40
C THR A 41 1.55 23.58 25.89
N ILE A 42 2.73 23.93 25.38
CA ILE A 42 3.99 23.42 25.92
C ILE A 42 4.47 24.38 27.01
N ASP A 43 4.53 23.88 28.23
CA ASP A 43 4.83 24.69 29.43
C ASP A 43 6.27 25.21 29.50
N SER A 44 7.18 24.63 28.73
CA SER A 44 8.60 25.02 28.69
C SER A 44 8.97 25.65 27.35
N PRO A 45 9.29 26.96 27.31
CA PRO A 45 9.70 27.66 26.10
C PRO A 45 10.94 27.08 25.43
N GLU A 46 11.81 26.40 26.18
CA GLU A 46 13.06 25.81 25.67
C GLU A 46 12.90 24.34 25.22
N ARG A 47 11.76 23.71 25.48
CA ARG A 47 11.54 22.29 25.13
C ARG A 47 11.41 22.13 23.61
N ILE A 48 12.42 21.54 22.98
CA ILE A 48 12.37 21.12 21.59
C ILE A 48 11.71 19.74 21.53
N THR A 49 10.53 19.67 20.91
CA THR A 49 9.85 18.40 20.61
C THR A 49 10.17 17.93 19.19
N HIS A 50 9.87 16.67 18.89
CA HIS A 50 10.05 16.14 17.54
C HIS A 50 9.17 16.87 16.50
N GLY A 51 7.91 17.14 16.85
CA GLY A 51 6.98 17.93 16.05
C GLY A 51 7.45 19.37 15.83
N THR A 52 8.14 19.99 16.80
CA THR A 52 8.74 21.33 16.63
C THR A 52 9.80 21.35 15.53
N ILE A 53 10.64 20.32 15.46
CA ILE A 53 11.67 20.20 14.42
C ILE A 53 10.99 20.03 13.05
N CYS A 54 10.01 19.12 12.94
CA CYS A 54 9.26 18.91 11.70
C CYS A 54 8.59 20.21 11.21
N ALA A 55 7.90 20.91 12.11
CA ALA A 55 7.29 22.20 11.83
C ALA A 55 8.31 23.25 11.36
N GLY A 56 9.47 23.32 12.02
CA GLY A 56 10.56 24.22 11.66
C GLY A 56 11.10 23.95 10.25
N ILE A 57 11.26 22.68 9.87
CA ILE A 57 11.69 22.29 8.52
C ILE A 57 10.64 22.75 7.50
N ILE A 58 9.36 22.45 7.71
CA ILE A 58 8.29 22.86 6.78
C ILE A 58 8.33 24.37 6.56
N LYS A 59 8.37 25.14 7.65
CA LYS A 59 8.38 26.61 7.62
C LYS A 59 9.63 27.17 6.94
N HIS A 60 10.78 26.54 7.14
CA HIS A 60 12.04 26.95 6.51
C HIS A 60 11.94 26.93 4.98
N TYR A 61 11.31 25.90 4.40
CA TYR A 61 11.17 25.76 2.95
C TYR A 61 9.95 26.47 2.38
N TYR A 62 8.85 26.57 3.13
CA TYR A 62 7.64 27.24 2.66
C TYR A 62 6.89 27.94 3.83
N PRO A 63 7.13 29.24 4.06
CA PRO A 63 6.59 29.97 5.22
C PRO A 63 5.11 30.38 5.08
N GLU A 64 4.54 30.38 3.87
CA GLU A 64 3.17 30.84 3.60
C GLU A 64 2.10 29.79 3.92
N ILE A 65 2.04 29.38 5.19
CA ILE A 65 1.18 28.30 5.70
C ILE A 65 0.38 28.71 6.94
N TYR A 66 -0.76 28.06 7.14
CA TYR A 66 -1.49 28.01 8.40
C TYR A 66 -1.21 26.67 9.07
N MET A 67 -0.41 26.70 10.14
CA MET A 67 0.05 25.49 10.81
C MET A 67 -0.86 25.11 11.99
N TYR A 68 -1.18 23.82 12.09
CA TYR A 68 -1.94 23.18 13.15
C TYR A 68 -1.08 22.09 13.79
N SER A 69 -1.15 21.93 15.10
CA SER A 69 -0.45 20.87 15.83
C SER A 69 -1.44 19.88 16.41
N LEU A 70 -1.34 18.62 16.00
CA LEU A 70 -2.17 17.52 16.48
C LEU A 70 -1.29 16.52 17.23
N LYS A 71 -1.29 16.62 18.56
CA LYS A 71 -0.50 15.76 19.44
C LYS A 71 -1.23 14.44 19.67
N ILE A 72 -0.69 13.36 19.09
CA ILE A 72 -1.19 11.98 19.28
C ILE A 72 -0.20 11.09 20.02
N LEU A 73 1.07 11.50 20.09
CA LEU A 73 2.14 10.76 20.75
C LEU A 73 2.30 11.17 22.22
N SER A 74 2.58 10.17 23.06
CA SER A 74 3.06 10.36 24.43
C SER A 74 4.51 10.85 24.46
N ASP A 75 5.01 11.20 25.65
CA ASP A 75 6.42 11.57 25.85
C ASP A 75 7.42 10.44 25.53
N THR A 76 6.94 9.19 25.36
CA THR A 76 7.75 8.04 24.91
C THR A 76 7.74 7.85 23.39
N LEU A 77 7.17 8.80 22.63
CA LEU A 77 6.95 8.74 21.18
C LEU A 77 6.14 7.53 20.71
N ARG A 78 5.28 7.00 21.59
CA ARG A 78 4.29 5.96 21.28
C ARG A 78 2.89 6.55 21.30
N GLY A 79 2.04 6.05 20.42
CA GLY A 79 0.64 6.45 20.29
C GLY A 79 -0.25 5.26 19.94
N ASN A 80 -1.56 5.51 19.99
CA ASN A 80 -2.59 4.55 19.61
C ASN A 80 -3.08 4.88 18.18
N ILE A 81 -3.19 3.86 17.33
CA ILE A 81 -3.63 4.03 15.93
C ILE A 81 -5.00 4.72 15.81
N GLN A 82 -5.90 4.51 16.78
CA GLN A 82 -7.22 5.15 16.83
C GLN A 82 -7.14 6.68 17.03
N LYS A 83 -6.08 7.17 17.70
CA LYS A 83 -5.82 8.62 17.79
C LYS A 83 -5.39 9.19 16.45
N LEU A 84 -4.61 8.44 15.67
CA LEU A 84 -4.26 8.84 14.30
C LEU A 84 -5.53 8.94 13.43
N TYR A 85 -6.43 7.97 13.51
CA TYR A 85 -7.70 8.01 12.78
C TYR A 85 -8.55 9.22 13.18
N SER A 86 -8.67 9.49 14.48
CA SER A 86 -9.39 10.65 15.00
C SER A 86 -8.77 11.98 14.54
N ALA A 87 -7.44 12.06 14.49
CA ALA A 87 -6.73 13.24 14.00
C ALA A 87 -6.90 13.46 12.50
N LEU A 88 -6.90 12.40 11.68
CA LEU A 88 -7.16 12.47 10.25
C LEU A 88 -8.60 12.89 9.95
N GLU A 89 -9.58 12.34 10.69
CA GLU A 89 -10.98 12.74 10.58
C GLU A 89 -11.17 14.22 10.98
N TRP A 90 -10.51 14.66 12.06
CA TRP A 90 -10.50 16.08 12.45
C TRP A 90 -9.91 16.97 11.35
N CYS A 91 -8.85 16.53 10.67
CA CYS A 91 -8.24 17.26 9.56
C CYS A 91 -9.26 17.53 8.43
N ILE A 92 -10.01 16.52 8.03
CA ILE A 92 -11.09 16.66 7.03
C ILE A 92 -12.13 17.67 7.50
N GLN A 93 -12.63 17.53 8.73
CA GLN A 93 -13.71 18.37 9.26
C GLN A 93 -13.32 19.86 9.39
N ASN A 94 -12.02 20.17 9.36
CA ASN A 94 -11.49 21.53 9.50
C ASN A 94 -10.80 22.06 8.22
N ASP A 95 -11.05 21.38 7.09
CA ASP A 95 -10.50 21.70 5.77
C ASP A 95 -8.96 21.80 5.76
N ILE A 96 -8.28 20.93 6.51
CA ILE A 96 -6.83 20.79 6.40
C ILE A 96 -6.50 20.23 5.02
N GLN A 97 -5.51 20.82 4.35
CA GLN A 97 -5.16 20.44 2.97
C GLN A 97 -4.00 19.44 2.94
N VAL A 98 -3.03 19.61 3.85
CA VAL A 98 -1.82 18.79 3.93
C VAL A 98 -1.59 18.30 5.35
N VAL A 99 -1.17 17.05 5.49
CA VAL A 99 -0.75 16.48 6.77
C VAL A 99 0.66 15.93 6.65
N ASN A 100 1.52 16.31 7.60
CA ASN A 100 2.81 15.66 7.82
C ASN A 100 2.70 14.63 8.96
N ILE A 101 3.05 13.38 8.68
CA ILE A 101 3.08 12.27 9.63
C ILE A 101 4.52 11.75 9.73
N SER A 102 5.22 12.09 10.80
CA SER A 102 6.59 11.62 11.03
C SER A 102 6.64 10.43 12.00
N LEU A 103 5.70 9.50 11.85
CA LEU A 103 5.49 8.28 12.64
C LEU A 103 4.84 7.19 11.78
N GLY A 104 4.82 5.94 12.23
CA GLY A 104 4.15 4.85 11.51
C GLY A 104 4.03 3.56 12.32
N SER A 105 3.20 2.63 11.82
CA SER A 105 2.97 1.32 12.41
C SER A 105 3.48 0.20 11.51
N HIS A 106 4.03 -0.82 12.13
CA HIS A 106 4.42 -2.10 11.51
C HIS A 106 3.40 -3.21 11.78
N CYS A 107 2.34 -2.92 12.53
CA CYS A 107 1.36 -3.92 12.94
C CYS A 107 0.42 -4.26 11.77
N SER A 108 0.52 -5.49 11.27
CA SER A 108 -0.33 -5.99 10.19
C SER A 108 -1.81 -6.04 10.55
N ALA A 109 -2.14 -6.20 11.84
CA ALA A 109 -3.52 -6.25 12.32
C ALA A 109 -4.27 -4.93 12.06
N ASP A 110 -3.55 -3.80 12.06
CA ASP A 110 -4.11 -2.47 11.80
C ASP A 110 -4.19 -2.14 10.32
N LEU A 111 -3.55 -2.93 9.45
CA LEU A 111 -3.29 -2.58 8.04
C LEU A 111 -4.56 -2.24 7.27
N LEU A 112 -5.56 -3.13 7.31
CA LEU A 112 -6.79 -2.97 6.53
C LEU A 112 -7.60 -1.75 6.97
N GLU A 113 -7.69 -1.51 8.28
CA GLU A 113 -8.43 -0.37 8.80
C GLU A 113 -7.67 0.94 8.53
N THR A 114 -6.34 0.91 8.67
CA THR A 114 -5.49 2.07 8.32
C THR A 114 -5.66 2.40 6.84
N GLN A 115 -5.62 1.40 5.95
CA GLN A 115 -5.83 1.55 4.52
C GLN A 115 -7.18 2.20 4.21
N ARG A 116 -8.27 1.73 4.84
CA ARG A 116 -9.61 2.31 4.68
C ARG A 116 -9.67 3.77 5.11
N VAL A 117 -9.13 4.11 6.29
CA VAL A 117 -9.11 5.49 6.79
C VAL A 117 -8.30 6.39 5.86
N ILE A 118 -7.11 5.93 5.44
CA ILE A 118 -6.23 6.68 4.52
C ILE A 118 -6.91 6.90 3.17
N ASN A 119 -7.53 5.87 2.59
CA ASN A 119 -8.25 5.98 1.33
C ASN A 119 -9.43 6.95 1.44
N LYS A 120 -10.21 6.88 2.52
CA LYS A 120 -11.32 7.80 2.78
C LYS A 120 -10.86 9.26 2.82
N VAL A 121 -9.86 9.59 3.64
CA VAL A 121 -9.44 10.99 3.79
C VAL A 121 -8.70 11.50 2.55
N ALA A 122 -7.93 10.65 1.86
CA ALA A 122 -7.30 11.01 0.59
C ALA A 122 -8.34 11.24 -0.52
N GLY A 123 -9.40 10.42 -0.58
CA GLY A 123 -10.53 10.59 -1.49
C GLY A 123 -11.30 11.90 -1.28
N GLN A 124 -11.25 12.45 -0.07
CA GLN A 124 -11.79 13.76 0.30
C GLN A 124 -10.82 14.93 0.05
N GLY A 125 -9.65 14.66 -0.55
CA GLY A 125 -8.69 15.68 -0.97
C GLY A 125 -7.58 15.99 0.03
N LEU A 126 -7.47 15.26 1.15
CA LEU A 126 -6.37 15.41 2.10
C LEU A 126 -5.07 14.84 1.52
N VAL A 127 -4.04 15.67 1.38
CA VAL A 127 -2.72 15.23 0.94
C VAL A 127 -1.89 14.82 2.15
N ILE A 128 -1.47 13.55 2.20
CA ILE A 128 -0.70 13.00 3.31
C ILE A 128 0.73 12.79 2.87
N VAL A 129 1.67 13.31 3.65
CA VAL A 129 3.11 13.05 3.50
C VAL A 129 3.59 12.33 4.76
N SER A 130 4.22 11.17 4.60
CA SER A 130 4.58 10.32 5.73
C SER A 130 6.01 9.78 5.63
N ALA A 131 6.69 9.74 6.78
CA ALA A 131 8.05 9.24 6.89
C ALA A 131 8.12 7.71 6.86
N ALA A 132 9.12 7.16 6.17
CA ALA A 132 9.50 5.76 6.24
C ALA A 132 10.04 5.38 7.64
N SER A 133 10.16 4.07 7.92
CA SER A 133 10.76 3.61 9.18
C SER A 133 12.27 3.79 9.20
N ASN A 134 12.82 4.30 10.30
CA ASN A 134 14.27 4.45 10.46
C ASN A 134 15.02 3.10 10.52
N HIS A 135 14.29 1.99 10.64
CA HIS A 135 14.79 0.61 10.60
C HIS A 135 14.56 -0.08 9.25
N ASP A 136 14.16 0.66 8.21
CA ASP A 136 13.93 0.17 6.84
C ASP A 136 12.81 -0.87 6.66
N TYR A 137 11.99 -1.06 7.69
CA TYR A 137 10.74 -1.80 7.62
C TYR A 137 9.66 -1.02 6.85
N ILE A 138 8.82 -1.75 6.12
CA ILE A 138 7.55 -1.26 5.57
C ILE A 138 6.70 -0.71 6.73
N THR A 139 6.25 0.53 6.58
CA THR A 139 5.52 1.23 7.63
C THR A 139 4.31 1.93 7.06
N TYR A 140 3.21 1.89 7.79
CA TYR A 140 1.97 2.53 7.40
C TYR A 140 1.74 3.77 8.26
N PRO A 141 1.35 4.91 7.65
CA PRO A 141 0.76 5.00 6.32
C PRO A 141 1.74 5.27 5.16
N ALA A 142 3.04 5.44 5.41
CA ALA A 142 4.02 5.85 4.39
C ALA A 142 4.09 4.96 3.13
N SER A 143 3.86 3.66 3.29
CA SER A 143 3.87 2.69 2.19
C SER A 143 2.57 2.61 1.37
N PHE A 144 1.53 3.39 1.70
CA PHE A 144 0.28 3.38 0.93
C PHE A 144 0.35 4.26 -0.32
N SER A 145 -0.25 3.80 -1.42
CA SER A 145 -0.31 4.54 -2.69
C SER A 145 -1.02 5.89 -2.61
N ASN A 146 -1.95 6.04 -1.66
CA ASN A 146 -2.65 7.30 -1.36
C ASN A 146 -1.85 8.26 -0.47
N VAL A 147 -0.59 7.94 -0.19
CA VAL A 147 0.32 8.72 0.65
C VAL A 147 1.58 9.04 -0.14
N ILE A 148 2.17 10.21 0.12
CA ILE A 148 3.49 10.57 -0.39
C ILE A 148 4.49 10.05 0.64
N GLY A 149 5.04 8.87 0.39
CA GLY A 149 6.05 8.25 1.24
C GLY A 149 7.41 8.92 1.07
N VAL A 150 8.16 9.09 2.16
CA VAL A 150 9.49 9.73 2.11
C VAL A 150 10.51 8.98 2.96
N LYS A 151 11.63 8.60 2.33
CA LYS A 151 12.86 8.12 2.99
C LYS A 151 13.87 9.25 3.13
N ARG A 152 14.75 9.12 4.12
CA ARG A 152 15.99 9.89 4.21
C ARG A 152 17.02 9.34 3.25
N GLU A 153 17.88 10.20 2.78
CA GLU A 153 19.09 9.80 2.09
C GLU A 153 20.13 9.19 3.05
N VAL A 154 20.76 8.08 2.62
CA VAL A 154 21.88 7.44 3.34
C VAL A 154 23.24 7.68 2.67
N SER A 155 23.28 7.97 1.36
CA SER A 155 24.52 8.11 0.57
C SER A 155 25.29 9.42 0.77
N ASN A 156 24.71 10.41 1.44
CA ASN A 156 25.30 11.75 1.66
C ASN A 156 25.63 12.52 0.37
N THR A 157 24.82 12.37 -0.66
CA THR A 157 24.97 12.99 -1.98
C THR A 157 24.03 14.18 -2.22
N LEU A 158 22.90 14.25 -1.51
CA LEU A 158 21.91 15.31 -1.61
C LEU A 158 22.35 16.51 -0.79
N HIS A 159 22.16 17.68 -1.38
CA HIS A 159 22.24 18.96 -0.71
C HIS A 159 20.88 19.40 -0.15
N GLU A 160 20.90 20.49 0.59
CA GLU A 160 19.70 21.04 1.21
C GLU A 160 18.63 21.39 0.15
N GLY A 161 17.41 20.87 0.34
CA GLY A 161 16.28 21.05 -0.57
C GLY A 161 16.19 20.07 -1.74
N GLU A 162 17.17 19.18 -1.88
CA GLU A 162 17.23 18.18 -2.95
C GLU A 162 16.59 16.84 -2.55
N PHE A 163 16.11 16.10 -3.56
CA PHE A 163 15.52 14.77 -3.41
C PHE A 163 15.56 13.99 -4.72
N TYR A 164 15.42 12.67 -4.61
CA TYR A 164 15.40 11.72 -5.72
C TYR A 164 14.08 10.94 -5.75
N LEU A 165 13.77 10.44 -6.95
CA LEU A 165 12.81 9.37 -7.15
C LEU A 165 13.48 8.01 -6.94
N ASN A 166 12.77 7.13 -6.24
CA ASN A 166 13.18 5.75 -6.06
C ASN A 166 12.77 4.93 -7.28
N ASP A 167 13.73 4.18 -7.83
CA ASP A 167 13.50 3.29 -8.96
C ASP A 167 12.89 1.95 -8.54
N ASP A 168 13.30 1.45 -7.36
CA ASP A 168 12.74 0.27 -6.71
C ASP A 168 11.83 0.72 -5.56
N ILE A 169 10.53 0.46 -5.72
CA ILE A 169 9.47 0.83 -4.78
C ILE A 169 8.83 -0.39 -4.13
N ILE A 170 9.61 -1.42 -3.81
CA ILE A 170 9.10 -2.61 -3.11
C ILE A 170 8.37 -2.30 -1.79
N ASP A 171 8.73 -1.20 -1.14
CA ASP A 171 8.06 -0.71 0.08
C ASP A 171 7.02 0.38 -0.18
N GLY A 172 6.69 0.67 -1.43
CA GLY A 172 5.68 1.65 -1.82
C GLY A 172 6.10 3.11 -1.65
N ILE A 173 7.37 3.40 -1.38
CA ILE A 173 7.84 4.76 -1.07
C ILE A 173 8.59 5.38 -2.24
N GLU A 174 8.04 6.45 -2.83
CA GLU A 174 8.55 7.00 -4.09
C GLU A 174 9.71 7.97 -3.95
N PHE A 175 9.86 8.64 -2.79
CA PHE A 175 10.81 9.74 -2.63
C PHE A 175 11.88 9.44 -1.60
N THR A 176 13.12 9.81 -1.91
CA THR A 176 14.25 9.88 -0.97
C THR A 176 14.76 11.31 -0.91
N ALA A 177 14.81 11.90 0.28
CA ALA A 177 15.04 13.33 0.47
C ALA A 177 16.17 13.63 1.47
N PHE A 178 16.73 14.83 1.35
CA PHE A 178 17.65 15.38 2.34
C PHE A 178 16.98 15.52 3.71
N ALA A 179 17.71 15.23 4.81
CA ALA A 179 17.17 15.25 6.17
C ALA A 179 18.05 15.95 7.23
N ARG A 180 19.27 16.39 6.87
CA ARG A 180 20.24 17.01 7.80
C ARG A 180 20.08 18.53 7.86
N HIS A 181 18.89 19.00 8.22
CA HIS A 181 18.54 20.41 8.21
C HIS A 181 19.22 21.19 9.34
N HIS A 182 19.54 22.46 9.09
CA HIS A 182 20.06 23.37 10.11
C HIS A 182 18.95 24.25 10.66
N LEU A 183 18.52 24.00 11.90
CA LEU A 183 17.49 24.77 12.59
C LEU A 183 18.02 25.34 13.91
N ASN A 184 17.75 26.62 14.17
CA ASN A 184 18.15 27.32 15.40
C ASN A 184 19.64 27.12 15.76
N GLY A 185 20.51 27.09 14.75
CA GLY A 185 21.95 26.91 14.91
C GLY A 185 22.42 25.47 15.22
N LYS A 186 21.54 24.46 15.08
CA LYS A 186 21.86 23.05 15.26
C LYS A 186 21.47 22.23 14.02
N GLU A 187 22.31 21.27 13.66
CA GLU A 187 21.99 20.28 12.63
C GLU A 187 21.07 19.19 13.20
N CYS A 188 20.03 18.84 12.45
CA CYS A 188 19.13 17.74 12.76
C CYS A 188 19.80 16.39 12.46
N SER A 189 19.46 15.34 13.21
CA SER A 189 19.94 13.99 12.91
C SER A 189 19.44 13.51 11.54
N ASN A 190 20.22 12.69 10.84
CA ASN A 190 19.74 12.12 9.58
C ASN A 190 18.63 11.09 9.87
N SER A 191 17.35 11.47 9.78
CA SER A 191 16.19 10.62 10.06
C SER A 191 15.08 10.79 9.02
N ASN A 192 14.32 9.73 8.75
CA ASN A 192 13.20 9.79 7.79
C ASN A 192 12.16 10.83 8.22
N SER A 193 11.99 10.98 9.53
CA SER A 193 11.12 11.96 10.16
C SER A 193 11.44 13.41 9.81
N PHE A 194 12.68 13.72 9.40
CA PHE A 194 13.10 15.05 8.97
C PHE A 194 13.20 15.19 7.45
N ALA A 195 13.19 14.08 6.71
CA ALA A 195 13.05 14.08 5.25
C ALA A 195 11.61 14.41 4.81
N ALA A 196 10.61 13.80 5.46
CA ALA A 196 9.19 13.98 5.13
C ALA A 196 8.69 15.45 5.25
N PRO A 197 9.07 16.22 6.29
CA PRO A 197 8.73 17.64 6.41
C PRO A 197 9.24 18.51 5.25
N MET A 198 10.39 18.20 4.66
CA MET A 198 10.92 18.94 3.51
C MET A 198 10.04 18.72 2.27
N ILE A 199 9.69 17.46 1.97
CA ILE A 199 8.76 17.12 0.88
C ILE A 199 7.37 17.71 1.14
N THR A 200 6.93 17.73 2.40
CA THR A 200 5.69 18.40 2.80
C THR A 200 5.69 19.89 2.41
N ALA A 201 6.80 20.60 2.63
CA ALA A 201 6.90 21.99 2.19
C ALA A 201 6.80 22.15 0.67
N LYS A 202 7.39 21.23 -0.10
CA LYS A 202 7.25 21.20 -1.57
C LYS A 202 5.82 20.94 -2.01
N VAL A 203 5.09 20.06 -1.31
CA VAL A 203 3.66 19.85 -1.53
C VAL A 203 2.86 21.13 -1.25
N CYS A 204 3.12 21.80 -0.12
CA CYS A 204 2.49 23.08 0.19
C CYS A 204 2.78 24.15 -0.88
N GLU A 205 4.01 24.20 -1.39
CA GLU A 205 4.37 25.09 -2.49
C GLU A 205 3.54 24.83 -3.76
N LEU A 206 3.36 23.56 -4.14
CA LEU A 206 2.54 23.16 -5.29
C LEU A 206 1.06 23.52 -5.12
N ILE A 207 0.50 23.30 -3.93
CA ILE A 207 -0.89 23.64 -3.61
C ILE A 207 -1.09 25.15 -3.59
N GLY A 208 -0.20 25.88 -2.92
CA GLY A 208 -0.31 27.33 -2.71
C GLY A 208 -0.12 28.14 -4.00
N LYS A 209 0.89 27.79 -4.81
CA LYS A 209 1.24 28.55 -6.04
C LYS A 209 0.55 28.04 -7.30
N SER A 210 0.32 26.73 -7.41
CA SER A 210 -0.19 26.10 -8.64
C SER A 210 -1.64 25.62 -8.52
N HIS A 211 -2.26 25.77 -7.35
CA HIS A 211 -3.63 25.32 -7.05
C HIS A 211 -3.89 23.85 -7.40
N LEU A 212 -2.84 23.01 -7.35
CA LEU A 212 -2.94 21.58 -7.57
C LEU A 212 -3.52 20.92 -6.33
N THR A 213 -4.67 20.27 -6.45
CA THR A 213 -5.33 19.55 -5.35
C THR A 213 -5.43 18.05 -5.57
N ASN A 214 -5.13 17.57 -6.78
CA ASN A 214 -5.14 16.15 -7.10
C ASN A 214 -3.80 15.50 -6.74
N LEU A 215 -3.84 14.42 -5.94
CA LEU A 215 -2.66 13.71 -5.47
C LEU A 215 -1.76 13.19 -6.60
N GLN A 216 -2.33 12.66 -7.69
CA GLN A 216 -1.53 12.14 -8.80
C GLN A 216 -0.78 13.26 -9.53
N GLN A 217 -1.44 14.41 -9.71
CA GLN A 217 -0.81 15.59 -10.29
C GLN A 217 0.30 16.13 -9.38
N ILE A 218 0.08 16.14 -8.06
CA ILE A 218 1.11 16.52 -7.08
C ILE A 218 2.30 15.57 -7.16
N LYS A 219 2.07 14.25 -7.12
CA LYS A 219 3.13 13.24 -7.25
C LYS A 219 3.91 13.42 -8.56
N LEU A 220 3.22 13.60 -9.70
CA LEU A 220 3.85 13.85 -11.00
C LEU A 220 4.72 15.12 -11.00
N MET A 221 4.24 16.21 -10.39
CA MET A 221 4.99 17.46 -10.32
C MET A 221 6.20 17.34 -9.38
N LEU A 222 6.06 16.68 -8.22
CA LEU A 222 7.19 16.35 -7.35
C LEU A 222 8.22 15.50 -8.10
N SER A 223 7.79 14.50 -8.87
CA SER A 223 8.68 13.69 -9.67
C SER A 223 9.49 14.51 -10.67
N LYS A 224 8.86 15.46 -11.36
CA LYS A 224 9.55 16.38 -12.27
C LYS A 224 10.53 17.33 -11.58
N MET A 225 10.36 17.54 -10.29
CA MET A 225 11.25 18.37 -9.47
C MET A 225 12.43 17.58 -8.88
N ALA A 226 12.40 16.25 -8.93
CA ALA A 226 13.46 15.40 -8.39
C ALA A 226 14.75 15.51 -9.21
N ASN A 227 15.90 15.48 -8.54
CA ASN A 227 17.22 15.68 -9.14
C ASN A 227 17.61 14.60 -10.17
N ASN A 228 17.02 13.40 -10.09
CA ASN A 228 17.28 12.27 -10.99
C ASN A 228 16.13 12.02 -11.99
N TYR A 229 15.19 12.96 -12.15
CA TYR A 229 14.09 12.85 -13.11
C TYR A 229 14.59 12.67 -14.55
N ARG A 230 13.88 11.82 -15.32
CA ARG A 230 14.14 11.58 -16.74
C ARG A 230 12.83 11.42 -17.50
N ASP A 231 12.73 12.04 -18.68
CA ASP A 231 11.50 12.01 -19.50
C ASP A 231 11.21 10.62 -20.12
N ASP A 232 12.23 9.78 -20.27
CA ASP A 232 12.10 8.41 -20.82
C ASP A 232 11.52 7.41 -19.80
N LYS A 233 11.62 7.72 -18.51
CA LYS A 233 10.89 7.05 -17.46
C LYS A 233 9.50 7.66 -17.40
N HIS A 234 8.63 7.26 -18.33
CA HIS A 234 7.19 7.54 -18.19
C HIS A 234 6.78 7.11 -16.78
N LEU A 235 6.41 8.08 -15.95
CA LEU A 235 5.79 7.85 -14.65
C LEU A 235 4.36 7.35 -14.88
N SER A 236 4.22 6.16 -15.44
CA SER A 236 3.24 5.26 -14.88
C SER A 236 3.70 5.06 -13.44
N ILE A 237 3.01 5.71 -12.52
CA ILE A 237 3.04 5.31 -11.11
C ILE A 237 2.50 3.88 -11.14
N TYR A 238 3.40 2.92 -11.37
CA TYR A 238 3.10 1.51 -11.36
C TYR A 238 2.87 1.16 -9.91
N TYR A 239 1.65 1.40 -9.45
CA TYR A 239 1.23 0.92 -8.15
C TYR A 239 1.51 -0.58 -8.14
N ALA A 240 2.42 -1.03 -7.28
CA ALA A 240 2.73 -2.45 -7.18
C ALA A 240 1.46 -3.24 -6.85
N ASP A 241 0.63 -2.65 -5.99
CA ASP A 241 -0.65 -3.18 -5.54
C ASP A 241 -1.74 -2.10 -5.62
N PRO A 242 -3.01 -2.49 -5.85
CA PRO A 242 -4.13 -1.56 -5.92
C PRO A 242 -4.66 -1.22 -4.53
N ASP A 243 -3.81 -0.97 -3.54
CA ASP A 243 -4.18 -0.65 -2.15
C ASP A 243 -5.03 0.63 -1.99
N TRP A 244 -5.13 1.45 -3.02
CA TRP A 244 -5.92 2.67 -3.06
C TRP A 244 -7.41 2.45 -3.38
N ILE A 245 -7.85 1.21 -3.60
CA ILE A 245 -9.26 0.91 -3.87
C ILE A 245 -10.09 0.85 -2.58
N SER A 246 -11.36 1.27 -2.67
CA SER A 246 -12.32 1.17 -1.56
C SER A 246 -13.71 0.86 -2.07
N ASP A 247 -14.30 1.73 -2.89
CA ASP A 247 -15.66 1.56 -3.40
C ASP A 247 -15.66 1.19 -4.89
N ILE A 248 -16.16 0.00 -5.23
CA ILE A 248 -15.96 -0.60 -6.55
C ILE A 248 -17.25 -1.00 -7.28
N LEU A 249 -17.18 -0.96 -8.61
CA LEU A 249 -18.06 -1.67 -9.54
C LEU A 249 -17.26 -2.82 -10.16
N VAL A 250 -17.81 -4.04 -10.13
CA VAL A 250 -17.13 -5.22 -10.70
C VAL A 250 -17.74 -5.58 -12.05
N CYS A 251 -16.90 -5.72 -13.07
CA CYS A 251 -17.26 -6.20 -14.39
C CYS A 251 -16.60 -7.55 -14.65
N TYR A 252 -17.40 -8.62 -14.73
CA TYR A 252 -16.95 -9.96 -15.09
C TYR A 252 -17.10 -10.16 -16.60
N VAL A 253 -15.96 -10.28 -17.28
CA VAL A 253 -15.91 -10.50 -18.73
C VAL A 253 -15.79 -11.99 -19.04
N ASN A 254 -16.73 -12.52 -19.81
CA ASN A 254 -16.83 -13.95 -20.17
C ASN A 254 -16.85 -14.93 -18.98
N GLY A 255 -17.05 -14.43 -17.76
CA GLY A 255 -16.94 -15.19 -16.51
C GLY A 255 -18.22 -15.14 -15.67
N LYS A 256 -18.35 -16.09 -14.75
CA LYS A 256 -19.46 -16.15 -13.77
C LYS A 256 -18.99 -16.19 -12.32
N CYS A 257 -17.68 -16.17 -12.06
CA CYS A 257 -17.16 -16.32 -10.70
C CYS A 257 -17.47 -15.04 -9.92
N LYS A 258 -18.34 -15.14 -8.92
CA LYS A 258 -18.63 -14.03 -8.02
C LYS A 258 -17.58 -13.96 -6.93
N LEU A 259 -17.20 -12.75 -6.55
CA LEU A 259 -16.35 -12.54 -5.38
C LEU A 259 -17.06 -13.01 -4.11
N ASP A 260 -16.30 -13.59 -3.18
CA ASP A 260 -16.78 -13.83 -1.83
C ASP A 260 -16.80 -12.49 -1.10
N ASN A 261 -17.99 -12.02 -0.72
CA ASN A 261 -18.12 -10.75 0.00
C ASN A 261 -17.52 -10.82 1.42
N ARG A 262 -17.20 -12.01 1.94
CA ARG A 262 -16.52 -12.19 3.21
C ARG A 262 -15.04 -11.84 3.04
N ASN A 263 -14.52 -10.99 3.94
CA ASN A 263 -13.11 -10.60 4.00
C ASN A 263 -12.60 -9.70 2.86
N LEU A 264 -13.48 -9.16 2.00
CA LEU A 264 -13.07 -8.13 1.04
C LEU A 264 -12.50 -6.90 1.76
N CYS A 265 -11.47 -6.33 1.15
CA CYS A 265 -10.90 -5.05 1.57
C CYS A 265 -11.65 -3.86 0.96
N VAL A 266 -12.65 -4.15 0.12
CA VAL A 266 -13.43 -3.22 -0.70
C VAL A 266 -14.94 -3.37 -0.47
N ASN A 267 -15.68 -2.33 -0.78
CA ASN A 267 -17.13 -2.31 -0.84
C ASN A 267 -17.58 -2.46 -2.29
N ILE A 268 -18.35 -3.51 -2.59
CA ILE A 268 -18.96 -3.70 -3.91
C ILE A 268 -20.31 -2.99 -3.95
N HIS A 269 -20.46 -2.02 -4.85
CA HIS A 269 -21.72 -1.30 -5.07
C HIS A 269 -22.53 -1.85 -6.23
N GLY A 270 -21.88 -2.57 -7.14
CA GLY A 270 -22.52 -3.18 -8.29
C GLY A 270 -21.66 -4.27 -8.93
N GLU A 271 -22.33 -5.18 -9.62
CA GLU A 271 -21.71 -6.27 -10.37
C GLU A 271 -22.40 -6.40 -11.72
N ILE A 272 -21.61 -6.54 -12.79
CA ILE A 272 -22.12 -6.81 -14.14
C ILE A 272 -21.37 -8.00 -14.75
N VAL A 273 -22.08 -8.84 -15.50
CA VAL A 273 -21.51 -10.00 -16.21
C VAL A 273 -21.80 -9.82 -17.69
N VAL A 274 -20.75 -9.81 -18.51
CA VAL A 274 -20.85 -9.40 -19.91
C VAL A 274 -19.94 -10.22 -20.82
N PRO A 275 -20.34 -10.48 -22.07
CA PRO A 275 -19.42 -10.91 -23.12
C PRO A 275 -18.37 -9.82 -23.41
N ALA A 276 -17.17 -10.22 -23.84
CA ALA A 276 -16.06 -9.29 -24.14
C ALA A 276 -16.46 -8.20 -25.15
N GLU A 277 -17.20 -8.57 -26.21
CA GLU A 277 -17.66 -7.66 -27.25
C GLU A 277 -18.68 -6.61 -26.78
N SER A 278 -19.29 -6.81 -25.61
CA SER A 278 -20.29 -5.91 -25.02
C SER A 278 -19.78 -5.17 -23.79
N ALA A 279 -18.51 -5.36 -23.43
CA ALA A 279 -17.95 -4.81 -22.19
C ALA A 279 -18.00 -3.28 -22.15
N TYR A 280 -17.69 -2.60 -23.26
CA TYR A 280 -17.71 -1.14 -23.35
C TYR A 280 -19.09 -0.55 -23.01
N ASP A 281 -20.12 -0.94 -23.75
CA ASP A 281 -21.48 -0.39 -23.61
C ASP A 281 -22.08 -0.67 -22.24
N ALA A 282 -21.86 -1.89 -21.73
CA ALA A 282 -22.36 -2.28 -20.42
C ALA A 282 -21.66 -1.53 -19.28
N VAL A 283 -20.35 -1.29 -19.40
CA VAL A 283 -19.60 -0.46 -18.45
C VAL A 283 -20.07 1.00 -18.53
N ASP A 284 -20.32 1.58 -19.71
CA ASP A 284 -20.84 2.96 -19.82
C ASP A 284 -22.15 3.11 -19.05
N ALA A 285 -23.09 2.18 -19.31
CA ALA A 285 -24.40 2.18 -18.68
C ALA A 285 -24.30 2.00 -17.16
N ALA A 286 -23.42 1.11 -16.69
CA ALA A 286 -23.22 0.87 -15.26
C ALA A 286 -22.54 2.06 -14.57
N LEU A 287 -21.48 2.63 -15.15
CA LEU A 287 -20.81 3.81 -14.59
C LEU A 287 -21.74 5.01 -14.52
N LEU A 288 -22.64 5.17 -15.50
CA LEU A 288 -23.69 6.20 -15.45
C LEU A 288 -24.67 5.96 -14.30
N ALA A 289 -25.07 4.71 -14.04
CA ALA A 289 -26.01 4.36 -12.97
C ALA A 289 -25.41 4.48 -11.57
N TYR A 290 -24.13 4.14 -11.38
CA TYR A 290 -23.47 4.07 -10.08
C TYR A 290 -22.53 5.25 -9.78
N LYS A 291 -22.51 6.30 -10.64
CA LYS A 291 -21.48 7.35 -10.69
C LYS A 291 -21.09 7.96 -9.33
N GLU A 292 -22.02 8.16 -8.41
CA GLU A 292 -21.74 8.82 -7.12
C GLU A 292 -21.16 7.88 -6.06
N ASN A 293 -21.41 6.56 -6.17
CA ASN A 293 -21.11 5.60 -5.10
C ASN A 293 -19.83 4.80 -5.34
N ILE A 294 -19.23 4.90 -6.52
CA ILE A 294 -18.04 4.11 -6.89
C ILE A 294 -16.86 5.02 -7.14
N GLU A 295 -15.66 4.55 -6.84
CA GLU A 295 -14.40 5.22 -7.16
C GLU A 295 -13.63 4.46 -8.25
N THR A 296 -13.83 3.15 -8.33
CA THR A 296 -13.00 2.27 -9.16
C THR A 296 -13.86 1.25 -9.90
N LEU A 297 -13.54 1.06 -11.19
CA LEU A 297 -14.00 -0.06 -11.99
C LEU A 297 -12.99 -1.21 -11.85
N VAL A 298 -13.43 -2.36 -11.35
CA VAL A 298 -12.64 -3.59 -11.34
C VAL A 298 -13.13 -4.47 -12.48
N VAL A 299 -12.24 -4.79 -13.42
CA VAL A 299 -12.54 -5.66 -14.55
C VAL A 299 -11.84 -6.98 -14.33
N ILE A 300 -12.63 -8.03 -14.14
CA ILE A 300 -12.15 -9.40 -13.97
C ILE A 300 -12.37 -10.13 -15.29
N SER A 301 -11.28 -10.57 -15.90
CA SER A 301 -11.28 -11.12 -17.24
C SER A 301 -10.31 -12.29 -17.35
N ARG A 302 -10.63 -13.24 -18.24
CA ARG A 302 -9.67 -14.23 -18.74
C ARG A 302 -9.16 -13.89 -20.15
N ASP A 303 -10.00 -13.29 -20.99
CA ASP A 303 -9.77 -13.19 -22.44
C ASP A 303 -10.19 -11.84 -23.05
N LEU A 304 -9.90 -10.71 -22.39
CA LEU A 304 -10.09 -9.38 -22.99
C LEU A 304 -9.12 -9.20 -24.16
N TYR A 305 -9.62 -8.68 -25.28
CA TYR A 305 -8.80 -8.29 -26.42
C TYR A 305 -8.00 -7.00 -26.10
N PRO A 306 -6.81 -6.79 -26.70
CA PRO A 306 -5.92 -5.67 -26.37
C PRO A 306 -6.59 -4.28 -26.40
N ASP A 307 -7.36 -3.97 -27.43
CA ASP A 307 -8.01 -2.66 -27.57
C ASP A 307 -9.00 -2.36 -26.42
N ALA A 308 -9.64 -3.40 -25.85
CA ALA A 308 -10.61 -3.24 -24.77
C ALA A 308 -10.00 -2.60 -23.52
N TYR A 309 -8.71 -2.84 -23.26
CA TYR A 309 -8.03 -2.22 -22.11
C TYR A 309 -7.98 -0.70 -22.24
N VAL A 310 -7.72 -0.20 -23.45
CA VAL A 310 -7.64 1.23 -23.73
C VAL A 310 -9.04 1.84 -23.71
N GLU A 311 -10.01 1.18 -24.34
CA GLU A 311 -11.40 1.65 -24.36
C GLU A 311 -12.02 1.75 -22.96
N LEU A 312 -11.78 0.74 -22.10
CA LEU A 312 -12.27 0.73 -20.73
C LEU A 312 -11.57 1.76 -19.84
N GLN A 313 -10.32 2.11 -20.14
CA GLN A 313 -9.65 3.24 -19.49
C GLN A 313 -10.28 4.57 -19.88
N TRP A 314 -10.56 4.80 -21.17
CA TRP A 314 -11.19 6.01 -21.65
C TRP A 314 -12.58 6.21 -21.04
N ILE A 315 -13.37 5.14 -20.94
CA ILE A 315 -14.70 5.24 -20.37
C ILE A 315 -14.66 5.50 -18.86
N ALA A 316 -13.75 4.85 -18.12
CA ALA A 316 -13.58 5.14 -16.70
C ALA A 316 -13.10 6.59 -16.48
N SER A 317 -12.16 7.07 -17.29
CA SER A 317 -11.67 8.45 -17.27
C SER A 317 -12.78 9.48 -17.52
N LYS A 318 -13.69 9.22 -18.47
CA LYS A 318 -14.89 10.06 -18.71
C LYS A 318 -15.74 10.26 -17.44
N TYR A 319 -15.78 9.27 -16.55
CA TYR A 319 -16.51 9.34 -15.28
C TYR A 319 -15.60 9.66 -14.07
N ASN A 320 -14.32 9.96 -14.30
CA ASN A 320 -13.30 10.16 -13.27
C ASN A 320 -13.21 8.98 -12.29
N LYS A 321 -13.21 7.76 -12.84
CA LYS A 321 -13.07 6.50 -12.11
C LYS A 321 -11.73 5.86 -12.40
N ASN A 322 -11.15 5.25 -11.38
CA ASN A 322 -9.95 4.47 -11.51
C ASN A 322 -10.26 3.09 -12.12
N VAL A 323 -9.24 2.37 -12.59
CA VAL A 323 -9.41 1.05 -13.19
C VAL A 323 -8.42 0.04 -12.63
N VAL A 324 -8.92 -1.15 -12.32
CA VAL A 324 -8.12 -2.32 -11.93
C VAL A 324 -8.47 -3.47 -12.87
N PHE A 325 -7.47 -4.00 -13.58
CA PHE A 325 -7.59 -5.19 -14.40
C PHE A 325 -7.04 -6.40 -13.65
N ILE A 326 -7.93 -7.33 -13.29
CA ILE A 326 -7.58 -8.64 -12.74
C ILE A 326 -7.64 -9.63 -13.90
N ASP A 327 -6.46 -9.93 -14.45
CA ASP A 327 -6.27 -10.82 -15.60
C ASP A 327 -5.09 -11.76 -15.34
N ASN A 328 -5.24 -13.02 -15.73
CA ASN A 328 -4.22 -14.06 -15.56
C ASN A 328 -3.38 -14.28 -16.83
N TYR A 329 -3.64 -13.56 -17.93
CA TYR A 329 -3.04 -13.86 -19.22
C TYR A 329 -1.64 -13.26 -19.43
N GLN A 330 -0.64 -14.13 -19.55
CA GLN A 330 0.74 -13.79 -19.90
C GLN A 330 0.88 -13.70 -21.44
N GLY A 331 1.35 -12.56 -21.96
CA GLY A 331 1.63 -12.39 -23.40
C GLY A 331 1.08 -11.11 -24.05
N LYS A 332 0.41 -10.24 -23.30
CA LYS A 332 -0.01 -8.92 -23.78
C LYS A 332 1.16 -7.92 -23.71
N ASP A 333 1.21 -7.00 -24.68
CA ASP A 333 2.19 -5.91 -24.66
C ASP A 333 1.79 -4.89 -23.59
N MET A 334 2.48 -4.95 -22.44
CA MET A 334 2.29 -4.00 -21.35
C MET A 334 2.41 -2.54 -21.83
N ASN A 335 3.28 -2.28 -22.81
CA ASN A 335 3.48 -0.92 -23.31
C ASN A 335 2.24 -0.37 -23.99
N GLU A 336 1.42 -1.21 -24.64
CA GLU A 336 0.18 -0.78 -25.27
C GLU A 336 -0.83 -0.29 -24.23
N ILE A 337 -0.93 -0.99 -23.09
CA ILE A 337 -1.83 -0.63 -21.98
C ILE A 337 -1.33 0.65 -21.29
N VAL A 338 -0.02 0.75 -21.06
CA VAL A 338 0.59 1.84 -20.29
C VAL A 338 0.73 3.13 -21.10
N ASN A 339 1.18 3.05 -22.36
CA ASN A 339 1.37 4.24 -23.20
C ASN A 339 0.06 4.98 -23.49
N ASN A 340 -1.08 4.29 -23.36
CA ASN A 340 -2.41 4.86 -23.51
C ASN A 340 -3.10 5.17 -22.17
N GLN A 341 -2.36 5.15 -21.05
CA GLN A 341 -2.92 5.46 -19.74
C GLN A 341 -3.47 6.88 -19.67
N CYS A 342 -4.71 7.00 -19.21
CA CYS A 342 -5.31 8.30 -18.90
C CYS A 342 -4.65 8.94 -17.67
N THR A 343 -4.26 10.21 -17.77
CA THR A 343 -3.48 10.91 -16.73
C THR A 343 -4.29 11.32 -15.49
N ASN A 344 -5.62 11.25 -15.57
CA ASN A 344 -6.55 11.62 -14.50
C ASN A 344 -7.12 10.42 -13.73
N ILE A 345 -6.67 9.20 -14.02
CA ILE A 345 -7.12 7.98 -13.35
C ILE A 345 -5.93 7.21 -12.78
N LYS A 346 -6.17 6.45 -11.72
CA LYS A 346 -5.27 5.37 -11.32
C LYS A 346 -5.58 4.13 -12.14
N LEU A 347 -4.51 3.43 -12.50
CA LEU A 347 -4.55 2.20 -13.25
C LEU A 347 -3.74 1.15 -12.48
N TRP A 348 -4.32 -0.04 -12.34
CA TRP A 348 -3.57 -1.23 -11.97
C TRP A 348 -3.90 -2.37 -12.92
N HIS A 349 -2.90 -3.15 -13.28
CA HIS A 349 -3.05 -4.41 -13.98
C HIS A 349 -2.12 -5.43 -13.33
N SER A 350 -2.54 -6.69 -13.27
CA SER A 350 -1.69 -7.80 -12.84
C SER A 350 -0.31 -7.86 -13.52
N LEU A 351 -0.14 -7.33 -14.74
CA LEU A 351 1.16 -7.31 -15.43
C LEU A 351 2.15 -6.33 -14.76
N PHE A 352 1.69 -5.35 -14.00
CA PHE A 352 2.56 -4.36 -13.35
C PHE A 352 3.41 -5.01 -12.25
N LYS A 353 2.82 -5.93 -11.48
CA LYS A 353 3.58 -6.69 -10.47
C LYS A 353 4.66 -7.56 -11.11
N ILE A 354 4.32 -8.20 -12.24
CA ILE A 354 5.27 -8.98 -13.04
C ILE A 354 6.47 -8.11 -13.43
N HIS A 355 6.21 -6.95 -14.04
CA HIS A 355 7.26 -6.02 -14.44
C HIS A 355 8.15 -5.61 -13.26
N ASN A 356 7.54 -5.21 -12.14
CA ASN A 356 8.27 -4.82 -10.93
C ASN A 356 9.22 -5.94 -10.47
N ILE A 357 8.74 -7.18 -10.39
CA ILE A 357 9.54 -8.35 -9.99
C ILE A 357 10.70 -8.59 -10.98
N TYR A 358 10.45 -8.52 -12.29
CA TYR A 358 11.49 -8.72 -13.31
C TYR A 358 12.60 -7.66 -13.27
N THR A 359 12.25 -6.44 -12.85
CA THR A 359 13.21 -5.33 -12.75
C THR A 359 14.00 -5.31 -11.43
N LEU A 360 13.66 -6.18 -10.47
CA LEU A 360 14.43 -6.31 -9.23
C LEU A 360 15.84 -6.78 -9.55
N ASN A 361 16.81 -5.94 -9.20
CA ASN A 361 18.22 -6.26 -9.34
C ASN A 361 18.83 -6.44 -7.95
N SER A 362 18.43 -7.51 -7.28
CA SER A 362 18.88 -7.83 -5.92
C SER A 362 19.33 -9.28 -5.81
N THR A 363 20.43 -9.47 -5.10
CA THR A 363 20.81 -10.80 -4.61
C THR A 363 19.80 -11.22 -3.54
N PRO A 364 19.25 -12.45 -3.58
CA PRO A 364 18.36 -12.94 -2.54
C PRO A 364 19.00 -12.83 -1.16
N LEU A 365 18.26 -12.28 -0.21
CA LEU A 365 18.60 -12.28 1.21
C LEU A 365 18.09 -13.57 1.88
N LEU A 366 18.68 -13.92 3.02
CA LEU A 366 18.18 -15.02 3.84
C LEU A 366 16.79 -14.67 4.38
N ILE A 367 15.89 -15.65 4.41
CA ILE A 367 14.58 -15.54 5.05
C ILE A 367 14.67 -16.37 6.34
N GLU A 368 14.69 -15.70 7.50
CA GLU A 368 14.89 -16.37 8.79
C GLU A 368 13.59 -16.97 9.36
N GLU A 369 12.45 -16.32 9.12
CA GLU A 369 11.16 -16.81 9.58
C GLU A 369 10.58 -17.91 8.66
N PRO A 370 9.68 -18.78 9.18
CA PRO A 370 9.16 -19.89 8.40
C PRO A 370 8.34 -19.46 7.17
N MET A 371 8.59 -20.14 6.05
CA MET A 371 7.81 -19.99 4.83
C MET A 371 7.14 -21.31 4.45
N VAL A 372 5.84 -21.25 4.14
CA VAL A 372 5.01 -22.39 3.75
C VAL A 372 4.54 -22.18 2.32
N SER A 373 4.90 -23.10 1.43
CA SER A 373 4.44 -23.15 0.05
C SER A 373 3.33 -24.19 -0.07
N ILE A 374 2.16 -23.79 -0.55
CA ILE A 374 1.00 -24.67 -0.70
C ILE A 374 0.63 -24.74 -2.18
N TYR A 375 0.79 -25.91 -2.78
CA TYR A 375 0.48 -26.18 -4.18
C TYR A 375 -0.92 -26.79 -4.26
N ILE A 376 -1.79 -26.15 -5.04
CA ILE A 376 -3.21 -26.47 -5.15
C ILE A 376 -3.58 -26.65 -6.63
N PRO A 377 -4.48 -27.60 -6.98
CA PRO A 377 -4.90 -27.80 -8.37
C PRO A 377 -5.60 -26.56 -8.93
N ALA A 378 -5.41 -26.27 -10.22
CA ALA A 378 -5.91 -25.07 -10.89
C ALA A 378 -7.44 -24.86 -10.75
N ASP A 379 -8.20 -25.95 -10.71
CA ASP A 379 -9.66 -25.94 -10.64
C ASP A 379 -10.20 -25.76 -9.20
N THR A 380 -9.33 -25.55 -8.21
CA THR A 380 -9.74 -25.32 -6.82
C THR A 380 -10.19 -23.89 -6.59
N ASP A 381 -11.23 -23.73 -5.79
CA ASP A 381 -11.77 -22.44 -5.37
C ASP A 381 -10.75 -21.57 -4.64
N PHE A 382 -10.74 -20.26 -4.91
CA PHE A 382 -9.81 -19.31 -4.29
C PHE A 382 -10.07 -19.15 -2.78
N GLU A 383 -11.25 -19.52 -2.30
CA GLU A 383 -11.67 -19.43 -0.89
C GLU A 383 -10.75 -20.21 0.06
N VAL A 384 -9.98 -21.18 -0.42
CA VAL A 384 -9.03 -21.96 0.39
C VAL A 384 -8.04 -21.06 1.12
N ILE A 385 -7.40 -20.12 0.42
CA ILE A 385 -6.45 -19.20 1.05
C ILE A 385 -7.17 -18.25 2.03
N LEU A 386 -8.42 -17.88 1.75
CA LEU A 386 -9.21 -16.99 2.62
C LEU A 386 -9.55 -17.67 3.95
N TRP A 387 -9.97 -18.94 3.90
CA TRP A 387 -10.25 -19.73 5.09
C TRP A 387 -8.99 -19.96 5.92
N LEU A 388 -7.86 -20.28 5.27
CA LEU A 388 -6.59 -20.48 5.96
C LEU A 388 -6.11 -19.19 6.64
N LYS A 389 -6.17 -18.05 5.93
CA LYS A 389 -5.89 -16.72 6.50
C LYS A 389 -6.78 -16.43 7.71
N GLY A 390 -8.05 -16.82 7.66
CA GLY A 390 -8.98 -16.75 8.78
C GLY A 390 -8.51 -17.55 10.01
N GLN A 391 -8.01 -18.77 9.83
CA GLN A 391 -7.49 -19.59 10.93
C GLN A 391 -6.30 -18.95 11.63
N PHE A 392 -5.29 -18.49 10.87
CA PHE A 392 -4.11 -17.83 11.44
C PHE A 392 -4.49 -16.55 12.19
N LYS A 393 -5.36 -15.72 11.60
CA LYS A 393 -5.88 -14.50 12.24
C LYS A 393 -6.61 -14.81 13.55
N ASN A 394 -7.49 -15.81 13.57
CA ASN A 394 -8.26 -16.19 14.76
C ASN A 394 -7.38 -16.72 15.90
N ASN A 395 -6.17 -17.17 15.60
CA ASN A 395 -5.19 -17.64 16.56
C ASN A 395 -4.08 -16.60 16.86
N ASN A 396 -4.29 -15.33 16.49
CA ASN A 396 -3.39 -14.19 16.74
C ASN A 396 -2.00 -14.29 16.10
N TYR A 397 -1.86 -15.03 15.00
CA TYR A 397 -0.63 -14.99 14.21
C TYR A 397 -0.57 -13.72 13.37
N ASN A 398 0.59 -13.07 13.35
CA ASN A 398 0.96 -12.06 12.37
C ASN A 398 1.44 -12.75 11.09
N SER A 399 0.50 -13.28 10.31
CA SER A 399 0.80 -14.06 9.09
C SER A 399 0.86 -13.20 7.83
N TYR A 400 1.87 -13.43 6.99
CA TYR A 400 1.95 -12.91 5.63
C TYR A 400 1.33 -13.91 4.64
N PHE A 401 0.45 -13.45 3.76
CA PHE A 401 -0.19 -14.29 2.74
C PHE A 401 0.07 -13.75 1.33
N ALA A 402 0.50 -14.64 0.43
CA ALA A 402 0.68 -14.37 -0.99
C ALA A 402 0.01 -15.44 -1.86
N SER A 403 -0.28 -15.09 -3.12
CA SER A 403 -0.78 -16.05 -4.12
C SER A 403 -0.42 -15.64 -5.55
N ASN A 404 -0.29 -16.64 -6.44
CA ASN A 404 -0.17 -16.44 -7.89
C ASN A 404 -1.50 -16.07 -8.57
N HIS A 405 -2.60 -15.96 -7.83
CA HIS A 405 -3.88 -15.51 -8.37
C HIS A 405 -4.10 -14.01 -8.10
N PRO A 406 -4.21 -13.14 -9.13
CA PRO A 406 -4.29 -11.68 -8.94
C PRO A 406 -5.57 -11.20 -8.27
N ILE A 407 -6.59 -12.05 -8.13
CA ILE A 407 -7.82 -11.70 -7.42
C ILE A 407 -7.58 -11.47 -5.92
N GLY A 408 -6.47 -12.03 -5.39
CA GLY A 408 -6.06 -11.90 -4.00
C GLY A 408 -5.88 -10.46 -3.52
N VAL A 409 -5.54 -9.53 -4.42
CA VAL A 409 -5.37 -8.10 -4.07
C VAL A 409 -6.65 -7.49 -3.49
N LEU A 410 -7.83 -7.99 -3.85
CA LEU A 410 -9.12 -7.54 -3.30
C LEU A 410 -9.36 -8.04 -1.87
N TYR A 411 -8.59 -9.03 -1.42
CA TYR A 411 -8.69 -9.69 -0.11
C TYR A 411 -7.48 -9.42 0.79
N GLY A 412 -6.60 -8.48 0.40
CA GLY A 412 -5.37 -8.16 1.12
C GLY A 412 -4.43 -9.36 1.16
N ILE A 413 -4.35 -10.10 0.05
CA ILE A 413 -3.36 -11.14 -0.22
C ILE A 413 -2.40 -10.55 -1.25
N ASP A 414 -1.10 -10.66 -1.00
CA ASP A 414 -0.10 -10.17 -1.93
C ASP A 414 -0.12 -11.01 -3.22
N TYR A 415 -0.26 -10.34 -4.36
CA TYR A 415 -0.20 -11.04 -5.63
C TYR A 415 1.26 -11.22 -6.03
N VAL A 416 1.70 -12.47 -6.11
CA VAL A 416 3.05 -12.83 -6.55
C VAL A 416 2.90 -13.72 -7.78
N PRO A 417 3.00 -13.16 -9.00
CA PRO A 417 2.81 -13.91 -10.24
C PRO A 417 3.83 -15.04 -10.40
N GLU A 418 3.48 -16.01 -11.24
CA GLU A 418 4.42 -17.02 -11.72
C GLU A 418 5.53 -16.35 -12.53
N THR A 419 6.74 -16.34 -11.97
CA THR A 419 7.99 -15.99 -12.65
C THR A 419 8.97 -17.15 -12.50
N ASN A 420 10.26 -16.99 -12.83
CA ASN A 420 11.22 -18.04 -12.47
C ASN A 420 11.45 -18.08 -10.94
N SER A 421 11.88 -19.23 -10.44
CA SER A 421 12.10 -19.43 -8.99
C SER A 421 13.03 -18.37 -8.40
N ALA A 422 14.12 -18.04 -9.09
CA ALA A 422 15.10 -17.04 -8.64
C ALA A 422 14.51 -15.63 -8.43
N GLN A 423 13.64 -15.16 -9.33
CA GLN A 423 12.98 -13.86 -9.21
C GLN A 423 11.96 -13.82 -8.10
N THR A 424 11.17 -14.89 -7.99
CA THR A 424 10.20 -15.06 -6.90
C THR A 424 10.93 -15.09 -5.55
N SER A 425 12.04 -15.82 -5.44
CA SER A 425 12.91 -15.82 -4.25
C SER A 425 13.49 -14.44 -3.96
N SER A 426 13.99 -13.71 -4.97
CA SER A 426 14.48 -12.34 -4.78
C SER A 426 13.38 -11.42 -4.23
N TYR A 427 12.18 -11.47 -4.80
CA TYR A 427 11.03 -10.69 -4.32
C TYR A 427 10.68 -11.03 -2.87
N PHE A 428 10.50 -12.31 -2.55
CA PHE A 428 10.19 -12.73 -1.18
C PHE A 428 11.29 -12.32 -0.19
N SER A 429 12.55 -12.50 -0.57
CA SER A 429 13.66 -12.11 0.29
C SER A 429 13.65 -10.61 0.61
N LEU A 430 13.30 -9.75 -0.33
CA LEU A 430 13.23 -8.31 -0.10
C LEU A 430 12.00 -7.91 0.72
N ILE A 431 10.81 -8.42 0.35
CA ILE A 431 9.56 -8.00 0.99
C ILE A 431 9.46 -8.53 2.43
N LEU A 432 9.89 -9.77 2.66
CA LEU A 432 9.80 -10.41 3.97
C LEU A 432 10.82 -9.83 4.95
N ASN A 433 12.06 -9.55 4.52
CA ASN A 433 13.04 -8.84 5.37
C ASN A 433 12.61 -7.42 5.77
N LYS A 434 11.61 -6.84 5.07
CA LYS A 434 11.05 -5.52 5.37
C LYS A 434 9.75 -5.58 6.16
N LYS A 435 9.23 -6.77 6.49
CA LYS A 435 7.99 -6.93 7.25
C LYS A 435 8.27 -7.62 8.59
N SER A 436 7.44 -7.31 9.58
CA SER A 436 7.35 -8.12 10.80
C SER A 436 6.24 -9.13 10.59
N TYR A 437 6.55 -10.42 10.73
CA TYR A 437 5.61 -11.53 10.55
C TYR A 437 6.08 -12.74 11.37
N ASP A 438 5.16 -13.62 11.72
CA ASP A 438 5.44 -14.89 12.42
C ASP A 438 5.61 -16.05 11.42
N ILE A 439 4.93 -15.96 10.28
CA ILE A 439 4.88 -16.99 9.23
C ILE A 439 4.49 -16.38 7.89
N ALA A 440 5.16 -16.80 6.82
CA ALA A 440 4.79 -16.48 5.44
C ALA A 440 4.14 -17.70 4.78
N ILE A 441 3.01 -17.49 4.11
CA ILE A 441 2.27 -18.54 3.41
C ILE A 441 2.04 -18.10 1.96
N TYR A 442 2.54 -18.90 1.02
CA TYR A 442 2.37 -18.68 -0.40
C TYR A 442 1.54 -19.82 -1.00
N VAL A 443 0.36 -19.49 -1.53
CA VAL A 443 -0.56 -20.47 -2.12
C VAL A 443 -0.54 -20.35 -3.65
N LEU A 444 -0.09 -21.41 -4.31
CA LEU A 444 0.04 -21.52 -5.76
C LEU A 444 -1.09 -22.38 -6.34
N TYR A 445 -1.91 -21.79 -7.21
CA TYR A 445 -2.97 -22.48 -7.93
C TYR A 445 -2.47 -22.90 -9.32
N GLY A 446 -2.54 -24.20 -9.64
CA GLY A 446 -2.23 -24.73 -10.97
C GLY A 446 -0.75 -24.87 -11.32
N TYR A 447 0.13 -24.87 -10.32
CA TYR A 447 1.58 -24.89 -10.50
C TYR A 447 2.17 -26.31 -10.53
N ASP A 448 3.22 -26.52 -11.34
CA ASP A 448 3.96 -27.79 -11.40
C ASP A 448 5.13 -27.79 -10.39
N ILE A 449 5.35 -28.90 -9.70
CA ILE A 449 6.20 -29.04 -8.50
C ILE A 449 7.71 -28.89 -8.81
N SER A 450 8.09 -28.71 -10.09
CA SER A 450 9.49 -28.68 -10.53
C SER A 450 10.27 -27.41 -10.17
N ASP A 451 9.59 -26.32 -9.81
CA ASP A 451 10.18 -24.98 -9.61
C ASP A 451 10.02 -24.46 -8.17
N LYS A 452 10.34 -25.31 -7.18
CA LYS A 452 10.24 -24.98 -5.75
C LYS A 452 11.09 -23.76 -5.37
N ILE A 453 10.63 -23.02 -4.37
CA ILE A 453 11.28 -21.81 -3.87
C ILE A 453 12.18 -22.20 -2.70
N GLU A 454 13.48 -22.30 -2.94
CA GLU A 454 14.43 -22.64 -1.87
C GLU A 454 14.40 -21.59 -0.73
N THR A 455 14.09 -22.05 0.49
CA THR A 455 14.17 -21.26 1.75
C THR A 455 14.73 -22.10 2.90
N ASP A 456 15.17 -21.45 4.00
CA ASP A 456 15.83 -22.12 5.14
C ASP A 456 14.90 -23.04 5.96
N ILE A 457 13.62 -22.66 6.06
CA ILE A 457 12.54 -23.45 6.66
C ILE A 457 11.38 -23.45 5.66
N GLU A 458 11.38 -24.45 4.79
CA GLU A 458 10.36 -24.65 3.76
C GLU A 458 9.44 -25.79 4.17
N ILE A 459 8.15 -25.50 4.35
CA ILE A 459 7.10 -26.53 4.38
C ILE A 459 6.40 -26.51 3.03
N ASP A 460 6.62 -27.54 2.24
CA ASP A 460 5.86 -27.77 1.01
C ASP A 460 4.63 -28.60 1.32
N ILE A 461 3.47 -28.15 0.84
CA ILE A 461 2.21 -28.85 0.96
C ILE A 461 1.64 -29.04 -0.43
N ASP A 462 1.59 -30.28 -0.89
CA ASP A 462 1.01 -30.64 -2.17
C ASP A 462 -0.39 -31.21 -1.97
N ILE A 463 -1.40 -30.59 -2.59
CA ILE A 463 -2.80 -31.01 -2.50
C ILE A 463 -3.22 -31.57 -3.87
N GLU A 464 -3.37 -32.88 -3.99
CA GLU A 464 -3.73 -33.52 -5.26
C GLU A 464 -5.05 -34.29 -5.18
N PRO A 465 -5.85 -34.32 -6.26
CA PRO A 465 -7.00 -35.21 -6.35
C PRO A 465 -6.54 -36.66 -6.54
N LEU A 466 -6.84 -37.53 -5.58
CA LEU A 466 -6.48 -38.95 -5.57
C LEU A 466 -7.69 -39.83 -5.25
N ASN A 467 -8.12 -40.66 -6.20
CA ASN A 467 -9.17 -41.69 -6.01
C ASN A 467 -10.49 -41.17 -5.41
N GLY A 468 -10.92 -39.94 -5.77
CA GLY A 468 -12.14 -39.33 -5.24
C GLY A 468 -11.98 -38.63 -3.88
N TYR A 469 -10.74 -38.44 -3.43
CA TYR A 469 -10.33 -37.64 -2.28
C TYR A 469 -9.34 -36.57 -2.75
N PHE A 470 -9.09 -35.57 -1.91
CA PHE A 470 -7.89 -34.75 -1.98
C PHE A 470 -6.88 -35.29 -0.96
N GLN A 471 -5.62 -35.41 -1.37
CA GLN A 471 -4.51 -35.82 -0.53
C GLN A 471 -3.60 -34.61 -0.33
N ALA A 472 -3.37 -34.20 0.92
CA ALA A 472 -2.36 -33.21 1.27
C ALA A 472 -1.09 -33.90 1.79
N THR A 473 0.04 -33.70 1.11
CA THR A 473 1.35 -34.27 1.44
C THR A 473 2.30 -33.17 1.90
N PHE A 474 2.95 -33.37 3.04
CA PHE A 474 3.82 -32.37 3.67
C PHE A 474 5.30 -32.79 3.55
N ALA A 475 6.16 -31.87 3.13
CA ALA A 475 7.61 -32.04 3.15
C ALA A 475 8.27 -30.86 3.89
N VAL A 476 9.34 -31.13 4.65
CA VAL A 476 10.06 -30.10 5.43
C VAL A 476 11.53 -30.09 5.02
N ASN A 477 12.03 -28.98 4.49
CA ASN A 477 13.41 -28.81 4.01
C ASN A 477 13.84 -29.91 3.03
N GLY A 478 12.95 -30.28 2.12
CA GLY A 478 13.17 -31.37 1.16
C GLY A 478 13.27 -32.78 1.77
N LEU A 479 13.23 -32.90 3.11
CA LEU A 479 13.19 -34.18 3.83
C LEU A 479 11.72 -34.56 4.06
N CYS A 480 11.31 -35.70 3.52
CA CYS A 480 9.96 -36.24 3.70
C CYS A 480 9.74 -36.62 5.18
N LYS A 481 9.26 -35.69 6.00
CA LYS A 481 8.53 -36.03 7.23
C LYS A 481 7.07 -36.22 6.82
N GLU A 482 6.76 -37.41 6.30
CA GLU A 482 5.46 -37.71 5.72
C GLU A 482 4.34 -37.55 6.76
N ARG A 483 3.62 -36.43 6.66
CA ARG A 483 2.24 -36.33 7.12
C ARG A 483 1.36 -36.35 5.87
N ILE A 484 0.31 -37.15 5.93
CA ILE A 484 -0.65 -37.29 4.83
C ILE A 484 -2.03 -37.05 5.42
N ILE A 485 -2.79 -36.16 4.80
CA ILE A 485 -4.20 -35.91 5.13
C ILE A 485 -5.04 -36.29 3.91
N ASN A 486 -6.04 -37.14 4.09
CA ASN A 486 -6.96 -37.51 3.02
C ASN A 486 -8.37 -37.00 3.36
N ILE A 487 -8.97 -36.24 2.46
CA ILE A 487 -10.29 -35.61 2.65
C ILE A 487 -11.17 -35.78 1.42
N LYS A 488 -12.49 -35.83 1.62
CA LYS A 488 -13.44 -36.00 0.50
C LYS A 488 -13.63 -34.71 -0.31
N GLN A 489 -13.54 -33.57 0.36
CA GLN A 489 -13.78 -32.25 -0.22
C GLN A 489 -12.99 -31.22 0.59
N ILE A 490 -12.51 -30.18 -0.09
CA ILE A 490 -11.87 -29.04 0.54
C ILE A 490 -12.97 -28.18 1.18
N ASP A 491 -13.02 -28.19 2.52
CA ASP A 491 -14.01 -27.48 3.35
C ASP A 491 -13.34 -26.87 4.60
N GLU A 492 -14.11 -26.20 5.45
CA GLU A 492 -13.59 -25.59 6.69
C GLU A 492 -12.92 -26.60 7.65
N THR A 493 -13.36 -27.86 7.65
CA THR A 493 -12.76 -28.92 8.47
C THR A 493 -11.36 -29.23 7.98
N PHE A 494 -11.20 -29.40 6.67
CA PHE A 494 -9.89 -29.60 6.06
C PHE A 494 -8.95 -28.43 6.31
N ILE A 495 -9.44 -27.19 6.19
CA ILE A 495 -8.63 -26.01 6.49
C ILE A 495 -8.16 -25.99 7.94
N GLY A 496 -9.02 -26.39 8.89
CA GLY A 496 -8.64 -26.56 10.29
C GLY A 496 -7.55 -27.61 10.49
N GLU A 497 -7.66 -28.77 9.82
CA GLU A 497 -6.63 -29.80 9.85
C GLU A 497 -5.31 -29.36 9.20
N LEU A 498 -5.38 -28.65 8.08
CA LEU A 498 -4.24 -28.07 7.39
C LEU A 498 -3.50 -27.07 8.29
N TYR A 499 -4.23 -26.13 8.90
CA TYR A 499 -3.69 -25.19 9.89
C TYR A 499 -2.99 -25.91 11.05
N ASN A 500 -3.67 -26.86 11.70
CA ASN A 500 -3.10 -27.61 12.82
C ASN A 500 -1.85 -28.40 12.42
N SER A 501 -1.79 -28.85 11.17
CA SER A 501 -0.64 -29.57 10.62
C SER A 501 0.55 -28.66 10.39
N ILE A 502 0.32 -27.47 9.83
CA ILE A 502 1.36 -26.44 9.67
C ILE A 502 1.93 -26.06 11.04
N VAL A 503 1.07 -25.71 12.01
CA VAL A 503 1.52 -25.31 13.35
C VAL A 503 2.30 -26.43 14.05
N TYR A 504 1.85 -27.68 13.93
CA TYR A 504 2.56 -28.84 14.50
C TYR A 504 3.96 -29.05 13.88
N LEU A 505 4.13 -28.77 12.59
CA LEU A 505 5.42 -28.91 11.92
C LEU A 505 6.41 -27.79 12.28
N LEU A 506 5.90 -26.64 12.74
CA LEU A 506 6.68 -25.48 13.17
C LEU A 506 7.05 -25.51 14.65
N SER A 507 6.38 -26.33 15.47
CA SER A 507 6.69 -26.55 16.90
C SER A 507 7.74 -27.62 17.12
#